data_AF-A0A6N4XT87-F1
#
_entry.id   AF-A0A6N4XT87-F1
#
_cell.length_a   1.000
_cell.length_b   1.000
_cell.length_c   1.000
_cell.angle_alpha   90.00
_cell.angle_beta   90.00
_cell.angle_gamma   90.00
#
_symmetry.space_group_name_H-M   'P 1'
#
loop_
_entity.id
_entity.type
_entity.pdbx_description
1 polymer ?
#
loop_
_entity_poly.entity_id
_entity_poly.type
_entity_poly.pdbx_seq_one_letter_code
_entity_poly.pdbx_strand_id
1 'polypeptide(L)'
;MTLGNQKDKSRQYKPSTVRRLDTLSGNECAEPTCTKKLVASDGISIVSKICHIEAASKDGSRFNESMTEDERRGFDNLILLCDEHHTIIDNKQNATMYPVELLKQWKSNHEKKILELISSKNLLSKHPLALNKVINSIGSNIGEVLALPDAENAPDPDVKISYNNIVRYEQTIREFAPYQGKLNKIYEEIENQGSTKKELVLYNIKSTYLKIKKDYPTLYDVKRNADIIFDKVIEDIWEKIYNAPNKLEEFDQETVDFSLMIVIIDAFMRCNILEEPPKIN
;
A
#
# COMPACT_ATOMS: atom_id res chain seq x y z
N MET A 1 32.38 20.51 -22.51
CA MET A 1 31.83 20.05 -21.22
C MET A 1 30.37 19.72 -21.45
N THR A 2 30.03 18.44 -21.62
CA THR A 2 28.65 17.98 -21.76
C THR A 2 27.94 18.17 -20.43
N LEU A 3 26.96 19.08 -20.38
CA LEU A 3 26.00 19.19 -19.30
C LEU A 3 25.29 17.84 -19.16
N GLY A 4 25.69 17.06 -18.17
CA GLY A 4 25.03 15.80 -17.82
C GLY A 4 23.57 16.10 -17.47
N ASN A 5 22.66 15.51 -18.23
CA ASN A 5 21.22 15.59 -18.05
C ASN A 5 20.88 15.16 -16.62
N GLN A 6 20.64 16.10 -15.69
CA GLN A 6 20.10 15.78 -14.38
C GLN A 6 18.73 15.13 -14.62
N LYS A 7 18.64 13.82 -14.41
CA LYS A 7 17.38 13.09 -14.57
C LYS A 7 16.36 13.68 -13.60
N ASP A 8 15.25 14.19 -14.13
CA ASP A 8 14.13 14.75 -13.39
C ASP A 8 13.63 13.76 -12.31
N LYS A 9 13.76 14.13 -11.03
CA LYS A 9 13.40 13.29 -9.89
C LYS A 9 11.89 13.02 -9.83
N SER A 10 11.06 13.93 -10.37
CA SER A 10 9.60 13.84 -10.32
C SER A 10 9.01 12.65 -11.09
N ARG A 11 9.79 12.05 -11.98
CA ARG A 11 9.45 10.86 -12.78
C ARG A 11 10.21 9.61 -12.36
N GLN A 12 11.02 9.69 -11.30
CA GLN A 12 11.70 8.55 -10.70
C GLN A 12 10.83 7.98 -9.58
N TYR A 13 9.78 7.27 -9.95
CA TYR A 13 8.86 6.65 -9.00
C TYR A 13 9.57 5.58 -8.17
N LYS A 14 9.24 5.52 -6.88
CA LYS A 14 9.73 4.44 -6.03
C LYS A 14 9.06 3.12 -6.44
N PRO A 15 9.74 1.97 -6.37
CA PRO A 15 9.13 0.67 -6.64
C PRO A 15 7.86 0.41 -5.82
N SER A 16 7.82 0.85 -4.56
CA SER A 16 6.64 0.79 -3.69
C SER A 16 5.47 1.64 -4.18
N THR A 17 5.73 2.84 -4.69
CA THR A 17 4.70 3.69 -5.29
C THR A 17 4.07 3.01 -6.50
N VAL A 18 4.89 2.46 -7.39
CA VAL A 18 4.43 1.76 -8.60
C VAL A 18 3.61 0.53 -8.21
N ARG A 19 4.13 -0.30 -7.30
CA ARG A 19 3.44 -1.48 -6.76
C ARG A 19 2.04 -1.15 -6.25
N ARG A 20 1.91 -0.10 -5.44
CA ARG A 20 0.62 0.33 -4.89
C ARG A 20 -0.34 0.78 -5.97
N LEU A 21 0.14 1.52 -6.98
CA LEU A 21 -0.68 1.93 -8.12
C LEU A 21 -1.18 0.70 -8.89
N ASP A 22 -0.30 -0.25 -9.17
CA ASP A 22 -0.66 -1.48 -9.88
C ASP A 22 -1.69 -2.30 -9.08
N THR A 23 -1.41 -2.52 -7.80
CA THR A 23 -2.29 -3.25 -6.86
C THR A 23 -3.68 -2.62 -6.78
N LEU A 24 -3.77 -1.31 -6.59
CA LEU A 24 -5.04 -0.61 -6.44
C LEU A 24 -5.72 -0.28 -7.77
N SER A 25 -5.10 -0.60 -8.90
CA SER A 25 -5.72 -0.45 -10.22
C SER A 25 -6.67 -1.60 -10.56
N GLY A 26 -6.43 -2.82 -10.05
CA GLY A 26 -7.15 -4.02 -10.47
C GLY A 26 -7.10 -4.29 -11.98
N ASN A 27 -6.01 -3.88 -12.65
CA ASN A 27 -5.84 -3.90 -14.11
C ASN A 27 -6.95 -3.13 -14.85
N GLU A 28 -7.51 -2.08 -14.24
CA GLU A 28 -8.56 -1.23 -14.81
C GLU A 28 -8.14 0.24 -14.80
N CYS A 29 -8.45 0.94 -15.89
CA CYS A 29 -8.27 2.38 -15.97
C CYS A 29 -9.10 3.09 -14.90
N ALA A 30 -8.50 4.05 -14.18
CA ALA A 30 -9.18 4.77 -13.11
C ALA A 30 -10.19 5.84 -13.57
N GLU A 31 -10.43 5.96 -14.88
CA GLU A 31 -11.50 6.83 -15.38
C GLU A 31 -12.87 6.15 -15.14
N PRO A 32 -13.88 6.84 -14.57
CA PRO A 32 -15.10 6.20 -14.06
C PRO A 32 -15.92 5.34 -15.01
N THR A 33 -15.87 5.61 -16.33
CA THR A 33 -16.68 4.93 -17.35
C THR A 33 -15.85 4.02 -18.27
N CYS A 34 -14.54 4.05 -18.12
CA CYS A 34 -13.61 3.30 -18.93
C CYS A 34 -13.60 1.82 -18.54
N THR A 35 -13.71 0.95 -19.54
CA THR A 35 -13.64 -0.51 -19.38
C THR A 35 -12.32 -1.10 -19.87
N LYS A 36 -11.37 -0.24 -20.31
CA LYS A 36 -10.08 -0.68 -20.84
C LYS A 36 -9.21 -1.28 -19.75
N LYS A 37 -8.54 -2.37 -20.11
CA LYS A 37 -7.49 -3.01 -19.31
C LYS A 37 -6.15 -2.29 -19.48
N LEU A 38 -5.32 -2.42 -18.46
CA LEU A 38 -4.02 -1.76 -18.34
C LEU A 38 -2.87 -2.64 -18.85
N VAL A 39 -3.09 -3.94 -18.89
CA VAL A 39 -2.33 -4.92 -19.65
C VAL A 39 -3.07 -5.19 -20.96
N ALA A 40 -2.33 -5.22 -22.07
CA ALA A 40 -2.87 -5.48 -23.38
C ALA A 40 -3.40 -6.91 -23.52
N SER A 41 -4.10 -7.18 -24.62
CA SER A 41 -4.70 -8.48 -24.92
C SER A 41 -3.68 -9.61 -25.12
N ASP A 42 -2.41 -9.29 -25.37
CA ASP A 42 -1.31 -10.27 -25.41
C ASP A 42 -0.87 -10.75 -24.01
N GLY A 43 -1.36 -10.12 -22.94
CA GLY A 43 -0.98 -10.43 -21.56
C GLY A 43 0.45 -10.01 -21.19
N ILE A 44 1.16 -9.32 -22.08
CA ILE A 44 2.59 -9.00 -21.93
C ILE A 44 2.80 -7.48 -21.97
N SER A 45 2.14 -6.79 -22.90
CA SER A 45 2.37 -5.37 -23.14
C SER A 45 1.63 -4.51 -22.10
N ILE A 46 2.36 -3.61 -21.46
CA ILE A 46 1.79 -2.63 -20.52
C ILE A 46 1.33 -1.40 -21.29
N VAL A 47 0.01 -1.16 -21.30
CA VAL A 47 -0.63 -0.02 -21.99
C VAL A 47 -1.10 1.06 -21.01
N SER A 48 -0.83 0.87 -19.73
CA SER A 48 -1.06 1.88 -18.69
C SER A 48 -0.02 3.00 -18.71
N LYS A 49 -0.41 4.15 -18.15
CA LYS A 49 0.42 5.31 -17.91
C LYS A 49 0.23 5.77 -16.47
N ILE A 50 1.35 5.94 -15.76
CA ILE A 50 1.38 6.64 -14.47
C ILE A 50 1.24 8.13 -14.77
N CYS A 51 0.09 8.69 -14.41
CA CYS A 51 -0.25 10.07 -14.70
C CYS A 51 -0.11 10.93 -13.44
N HIS A 52 0.46 12.12 -13.58
CA HIS A 52 0.50 13.11 -12.52
C HIS A 52 -0.82 13.87 -12.45
N ILE A 53 -1.45 13.87 -11.28
CA ILE A 53 -2.64 14.68 -10.99
C ILE A 53 -2.25 16.17 -11.03
N GLU A 54 -1.29 16.56 -10.21
CA GLU A 54 -0.60 17.85 -10.28
C GLU A 54 0.71 17.65 -11.06
N ALA A 55 0.90 18.43 -12.13
CA ALA A 55 1.83 18.08 -13.19
C ALA A 55 3.30 17.94 -12.75
N ALA A 56 4.05 17.03 -13.38
CA ALA A 56 5.49 16.86 -13.13
C ALA A 56 6.32 18.11 -13.52
N SER A 57 6.03 18.67 -14.70
CA SER A 57 6.77 19.80 -15.28
C SER A 57 6.08 21.13 -15.00
N LYS A 58 6.87 22.20 -14.87
CA LYS A 58 6.40 23.59 -14.77
C LYS A 58 5.46 23.99 -15.92
N ASP A 59 5.70 23.46 -17.11
CA ASP A 59 4.88 23.74 -18.29
C ASP A 59 3.61 22.88 -18.38
N GLY A 60 3.36 22.01 -17.41
CA GLY A 60 2.21 21.12 -17.37
C GLY A 60 0.93 21.83 -16.93
N SER A 61 -0.21 21.32 -17.39
CA SER A 61 -1.54 21.94 -17.24
C SER A 61 -1.95 22.26 -15.80
N ARG A 62 -1.44 21.50 -14.83
CA ARG A 62 -1.82 21.55 -13.41
C ARG A 62 -0.59 21.65 -12.49
N PHE A 63 0.43 22.39 -12.91
CA PHE A 63 1.65 22.50 -12.10
C PHE A 63 1.38 23.29 -10.80
N ASN A 64 1.73 22.70 -9.66
CA ASN A 64 1.74 23.37 -8.36
C ASN A 64 3.19 23.69 -7.94
N GLU A 65 3.49 24.98 -7.78
CA GLU A 65 4.80 25.50 -7.35
C GLU A 65 5.14 25.15 -5.90
N SER A 66 4.14 24.96 -5.05
CA SER A 66 4.33 24.65 -3.62
C SER A 66 4.66 23.18 -3.34
N MET A 67 4.46 22.30 -4.33
CA MET A 67 4.65 20.85 -4.18
C MET A 67 6.13 20.46 -4.35
N THR A 68 6.66 19.74 -3.37
CA THR A 68 8.03 19.20 -3.41
C THR A 68 8.17 18.09 -4.45
N GLU A 69 9.40 17.76 -4.86
CA GLU A 69 9.64 16.67 -5.81
C GLU A 69 9.20 15.30 -5.28
N ASP A 70 9.31 15.07 -3.97
CA ASP A 70 8.91 13.81 -3.34
C ASP A 70 7.39 13.67 -3.24
N GLU A 71 6.66 14.76 -2.98
CA GLU A 71 5.20 14.78 -3.08
C GLU A 71 4.74 14.59 -4.53
N ARG A 72 5.45 15.22 -5.47
CA ARG A 72 5.11 15.17 -6.90
C ARG A 72 5.19 13.76 -7.48
N ARG A 73 6.19 12.97 -7.07
CA ARG A 73 6.30 11.54 -7.43
C ARG A 73 5.63 10.60 -6.42
N GLY A 74 4.95 11.16 -5.42
CA GLY A 74 4.30 10.44 -4.34
C GLY A 74 2.99 9.81 -4.80
N PHE A 75 2.60 8.70 -4.16
CA PHE A 75 1.40 7.94 -4.50
C PHE A 75 0.13 8.80 -4.59
N ASP A 76 -0.02 9.78 -3.70
CA ASP A 76 -1.20 10.66 -3.63
C ASP A 76 -1.37 11.55 -4.86
N ASN A 77 -0.27 11.85 -5.56
CA ASN A 77 -0.27 12.67 -6.76
C ASN A 77 -0.35 11.85 -8.06
N LEU A 78 -0.46 10.53 -7.97
CA LEU A 78 -0.39 9.66 -9.14
C LEU A 78 -1.68 8.86 -9.33
N ILE A 79 -2.13 8.78 -10.58
CA ILE A 79 -3.29 7.99 -11.00
C ILE A 79 -2.90 7.12 -12.20
N LEU A 80 -3.38 5.88 -12.23
CA LEU A 80 -3.08 4.93 -13.30
C LEU A 80 -4.22 4.92 -14.33
N LEU A 81 -3.90 5.28 -15.58
CA LEU A 81 -4.87 5.38 -16.67
C LEU A 81 -4.40 4.59 -17.90
N CYS A 82 -5.31 4.28 -18.81
CA CYS A 82 -4.94 3.80 -20.14
C CYS A 82 -4.34 4.94 -20.98
N ASP A 83 -3.60 4.58 -22.04
CA ASP A 83 -2.95 5.54 -22.94
C ASP A 83 -3.89 6.65 -23.44
N GLU A 84 -5.13 6.30 -23.83
CA GLU A 84 -6.12 7.27 -24.31
C GLU A 84 -6.50 8.30 -23.25
N HIS A 85 -6.88 7.87 -22.04
CA HIS A 85 -7.28 8.80 -20.98
C HIS A 85 -6.10 9.63 -20.48
N HIS A 86 -4.89 9.06 -20.43
CA HIS A 86 -3.67 9.83 -20.19
C HIS A 86 -3.52 10.97 -21.21
N THR A 87 -3.62 10.68 -22.52
CA THR A 87 -3.54 11.71 -23.56
C THR A 87 -4.64 12.77 -23.43
N ILE A 88 -5.86 12.37 -23.07
CA ILE A 88 -7.00 13.29 -22.89
C ILE A 88 -6.75 14.28 -21.76
N ILE A 89 -6.31 13.81 -20.59
CA ILE A 89 -6.14 14.68 -19.40
C ILE A 89 -4.90 15.57 -19.46
N ASP A 90 -3.89 15.18 -20.25
CA ASP A 90 -2.66 15.96 -20.44
C ASP A 90 -2.77 16.98 -21.57
N ASN A 91 -3.81 16.88 -22.41
CA ASN A 91 -4.09 17.92 -23.39
C ASN A 91 -4.42 19.25 -22.68
N LYS A 92 -3.57 20.27 -22.92
CA LYS A 92 -3.72 21.61 -22.33
C LYS A 92 -5.06 22.26 -22.62
N GLN A 93 -5.68 21.95 -23.76
CA GLN A 93 -7.01 22.48 -24.12
C GLN A 93 -8.12 21.91 -23.23
N ASN A 94 -7.90 20.74 -22.64
CA ASN A 94 -8.85 20.07 -21.75
C ASN A 94 -8.57 20.36 -20.26
N ALA A 95 -7.55 21.15 -19.93
CA ALA A 95 -7.08 21.34 -18.55
C ALA A 95 -8.19 21.78 -17.59
N THR A 96 -9.11 22.64 -18.05
CA THR A 96 -10.25 23.11 -17.26
C THR A 96 -11.34 22.06 -17.06
N MET A 97 -11.44 21.06 -17.96
CA MET A 97 -12.37 19.93 -17.84
C MET A 97 -11.86 18.86 -16.87
N TYR A 98 -10.54 18.78 -16.68
CA TYR A 98 -9.88 17.82 -15.78
C TYR A 98 -9.08 18.54 -14.69
N PRO A 99 -9.75 19.25 -13.76
CA PRO A 99 -9.09 19.89 -12.63
C PRO A 99 -8.53 18.84 -11.65
N VAL A 100 -7.58 19.26 -10.81
CA VAL A 100 -6.92 18.43 -9.78
C VAL A 100 -7.92 17.67 -8.92
N GLU A 101 -8.97 18.35 -8.44
CA GLU A 101 -9.98 17.76 -7.57
C GLU A 101 -10.76 16.62 -8.26
N LEU A 102 -11.07 16.76 -9.55
CA LEU A 102 -11.75 15.71 -10.31
C LEU A 102 -10.87 14.46 -10.43
N LEU A 103 -9.58 14.63 -10.73
CA LEU A 103 -8.65 13.52 -10.86
C LEU A 103 -8.38 12.83 -9.51
N LYS A 104 -8.32 13.60 -8.41
CA LYS A 104 -8.27 13.03 -7.04
C LYS A 104 -9.54 12.23 -6.74
N GLN A 105 -10.70 12.72 -7.15
CA GLN A 105 -11.97 12.01 -7.00
C GLN A 105 -12.00 10.71 -7.82
N TRP A 106 -11.52 10.74 -9.07
CA TRP A 106 -11.41 9.54 -9.92
C TRP A 106 -10.53 8.47 -9.27
N LYS A 107 -9.32 8.85 -8.84
CA LYS A 107 -8.42 7.97 -8.10
C LYS A 107 -9.11 7.37 -6.88
N SER A 108 -9.67 8.20 -6.00
CA SER A 108 -10.30 7.73 -4.76
C SER A 108 -11.47 6.78 -5.01
N ASN A 109 -12.37 7.12 -5.93
CA ASN A 109 -13.52 6.27 -6.26
C ASN A 109 -13.09 4.93 -6.87
N HIS A 110 -12.07 4.94 -7.73
CA HIS A 110 -11.56 3.73 -8.35
C HIS A 110 -10.90 2.80 -7.32
N GLU A 111 -9.98 3.33 -6.52
CA GLU A 111 -9.29 2.55 -5.49
C GLU A 111 -10.29 1.97 -4.47
N LYS A 112 -11.32 2.76 -4.12
CA LYS A 112 -12.44 2.30 -3.30
C LYS A 112 -13.15 1.09 -3.91
N LYS A 113 -13.59 1.20 -5.16
CA LYS A 113 -14.25 0.12 -5.90
C LYS A 113 -13.36 -1.14 -5.93
N ILE A 114 -12.07 -0.98 -6.21
CA ILE A 114 -11.14 -2.10 -6.28
C ILE A 114 -11.02 -2.79 -4.91
N LEU A 115 -10.81 -2.02 -3.83
CA LEU A 115 -10.76 -2.54 -2.45
C LEU A 115 -12.02 -3.32 -2.07
N GLU A 116 -13.21 -2.77 -2.36
CA GLU A 116 -14.49 -3.43 -2.13
C GLU A 116 -14.65 -4.72 -2.95
N LEU A 117 -14.14 -4.76 -4.20
CA LEU A 117 -14.16 -5.96 -5.02
C LEU A 117 -13.23 -7.04 -4.47
N ILE A 118 -12.06 -6.68 -3.95
CA ILE A 118 -11.09 -7.62 -3.37
C ILE A 118 -11.64 -8.25 -2.11
N SER A 119 -12.23 -7.42 -1.24
CA SER A 119 -12.81 -7.86 0.01
C SER A 119 -14.03 -8.76 -0.24
N SER A 120 -14.97 -8.31 -1.08
CA SER A 120 -16.21 -9.03 -1.39
C SER A 120 -16.00 -10.33 -2.19
N LYS A 121 -14.97 -10.41 -3.05
CA LYS A 121 -14.63 -11.65 -3.77
C LYS A 121 -14.02 -12.73 -2.87
N ASN A 122 -13.91 -12.49 -1.56
CA ASN A 122 -13.21 -13.35 -0.60
C ASN A 122 -11.84 -13.77 -1.15
N LEU A 123 -10.95 -12.82 -1.47
CA LEU A 123 -9.60 -13.16 -1.91
C LEU A 123 -8.90 -14.14 -0.93
N LEU A 124 -9.17 -13.98 0.37
CA LEU A 124 -8.77 -14.90 1.43
C LEU A 124 -9.29 -16.34 1.29
N SER A 125 -10.49 -16.54 0.76
CA SER A 125 -11.04 -17.87 0.52
C SER A 125 -10.60 -18.45 -0.82
N LYS A 126 -10.22 -17.61 -1.79
CA LYS A 126 -9.75 -18.05 -3.11
C LYS A 126 -8.25 -18.34 -3.14
N HIS A 127 -7.46 -17.60 -2.36
CA HIS A 127 -6.00 -17.74 -2.30
C HIS A 127 -5.47 -17.82 -0.85
N PRO A 128 -5.99 -18.71 0.02
CA PRO A 128 -5.44 -18.89 1.37
C PRO A 128 -3.95 -19.31 1.31
N LEU A 129 -3.55 -20.01 0.26
CA LEU A 129 -2.16 -20.41 0.03
C LEU A 129 -1.21 -19.22 -0.17
N ALA A 130 -1.64 -18.18 -0.90
CA ALA A 130 -0.81 -17.00 -1.13
C ALA A 130 -0.55 -16.25 0.18
N LEU A 131 -1.61 -16.07 0.97
CA LEU A 131 -1.51 -15.49 2.30
C LEU A 131 -0.62 -16.34 3.22
N ASN A 132 -0.80 -17.67 3.24
CA ASN A 132 0.04 -18.58 4.01
C ASN A 132 1.51 -18.45 3.61
N LYS A 133 1.83 -18.36 2.32
CA LYS A 133 3.20 -18.20 1.87
C LYS A 133 3.78 -16.83 2.25
N VAL A 134 3.01 -15.74 2.15
CA VAL A 134 3.44 -14.42 2.65
C VAL A 134 3.73 -14.46 4.16
N ILE A 135 2.82 -15.04 4.95
CA ILE A 135 3.00 -15.25 6.39
C ILE A 135 4.29 -16.05 6.65
N ASN A 136 4.49 -17.16 5.94
CA ASN A 136 5.68 -17.99 6.06
C ASN A 136 6.96 -17.20 5.72
N SER A 137 6.96 -16.43 4.65
CA SER A 137 8.10 -15.62 4.22
C SER A 137 8.44 -14.53 5.23
N ILE A 138 7.44 -13.87 5.83
CA ILE A 138 7.69 -12.88 6.89
C ILE A 138 8.23 -13.58 8.15
N GLY A 139 7.63 -14.69 8.56
CA GLY A 139 8.01 -15.41 9.79
C GLY A 139 9.38 -16.09 9.76
N SER A 140 9.94 -16.36 8.58
CA SER A 140 11.20 -17.13 8.44
C SER A 140 12.49 -16.32 8.70
N ASN A 141 12.40 -15.02 8.97
CA ASN A 141 13.57 -14.13 8.88
C ASN A 141 14.46 -14.00 10.14
N ILE A 142 14.11 -14.54 11.31
CA ILE A 142 14.92 -14.44 12.56
C ILE A 142 14.65 -15.64 13.50
N GLY A 143 15.66 -16.05 14.30
CA GLY A 143 15.56 -17.08 15.34
C GLY A 143 15.14 -16.57 16.74
N GLU A 144 14.51 -17.46 17.50
CA GLU A 144 13.96 -17.35 18.88
C GLU A 144 13.23 -16.05 19.27
N VAL A 145 11.91 -16.19 19.46
CA VAL A 145 11.00 -15.13 19.92
C VAL A 145 11.20 -14.85 21.41
N LEU A 146 11.49 -13.60 21.78
CA LEU A 146 11.19 -13.09 23.11
C LEU A 146 9.67 -12.85 23.18
N ALA A 147 9.00 -13.48 24.16
CA ALA A 147 7.55 -13.47 24.32
C ALA A 147 6.94 -12.09 24.07
N LEU A 148 6.19 -11.96 22.97
CA LEU A 148 5.37 -10.78 22.73
C LEU A 148 4.16 -10.86 23.66
N PRO A 149 3.76 -9.74 24.31
CA PRO A 149 2.53 -9.72 25.08
C PRO A 149 1.33 -9.99 24.16
N ASP A 150 0.40 -10.82 24.63
CA ASP A 150 -0.86 -11.06 23.95
C ASP A 150 -1.62 -9.74 23.80
N ALA A 151 -1.98 -9.38 22.56
CA ALA A 151 -2.81 -8.23 22.30
C ALA A 151 -4.27 -8.56 22.68
N GLU A 152 -4.68 -8.20 23.90
CA GLU A 152 -6.10 -8.15 24.28
C GLU A 152 -6.83 -7.09 23.44
N ASN A 153 -7.94 -7.51 22.82
CA ASN A 153 -8.92 -6.73 22.06
C ASN A 153 -8.35 -5.57 21.22
N ALA A 154 -8.17 -5.82 19.92
CA ALA A 154 -7.82 -4.76 18.97
C ALA A 154 -8.78 -3.56 19.11
N PRO A 155 -8.27 -2.32 19.16
CA PRO A 155 -9.09 -1.12 19.27
C PRO A 155 -10.02 -0.99 18.05
N ASP A 156 -11.07 -0.18 18.21
CA ASP A 156 -11.91 0.21 17.10
C ASP A 156 -11.07 0.86 15.96
N PRO A 157 -11.28 0.46 14.69
CA PRO A 157 -10.49 0.98 13.57
C PRO A 157 -10.55 2.50 13.44
N ASP A 158 -11.71 3.12 13.63
CA ASP A 158 -11.85 4.58 13.48
C ASP A 158 -11.14 5.32 14.60
N VAL A 159 -11.21 4.81 15.84
CA VAL A 159 -10.44 5.33 16.97
C VAL A 159 -8.94 5.24 16.69
N LYS A 160 -8.48 4.11 16.15
CA LYS A 160 -7.05 3.88 15.87
C LYS A 160 -6.53 4.73 14.72
N ILE A 161 -7.31 4.89 13.65
CA ILE A 161 -7.02 5.76 12.49
C ILE A 161 -6.89 7.21 12.96
N SER A 162 -7.92 7.71 13.64
CA SER A 162 -7.97 9.09 14.13
C SER A 162 -6.84 9.37 15.11
N TYR A 163 -6.58 8.46 16.06
CA TYR A 163 -5.49 8.63 17.02
C TYR A 163 -4.12 8.74 16.34
N ASN A 164 -3.89 8.05 15.23
CA ASN A 164 -2.60 8.05 14.53
C ASN A 164 -2.52 9.01 13.34
N ASN A 165 -3.54 9.83 13.08
CA ASN A 165 -3.62 10.75 11.93
C ASN A 165 -3.38 10.05 10.58
N ILE A 166 -3.88 8.83 10.41
CA ILE A 166 -3.79 8.12 9.13
C ILE A 166 -4.77 8.74 8.14
N VAL A 167 -4.29 9.06 6.93
CA VAL A 167 -5.12 9.60 5.85
C VAL A 167 -5.15 8.63 4.68
N ARG A 168 -3.98 8.26 4.15
CA ARG A 168 -3.88 7.48 2.91
C ARG A 168 -4.42 6.05 3.07
N TYR A 169 -4.20 5.44 4.22
CA TYR A 169 -4.60 4.06 4.48
C TYR A 169 -5.96 3.93 5.17
N GLU A 170 -6.67 5.03 5.45
CA GLU A 170 -7.95 5.03 6.19
C GLU A 170 -8.93 4.00 5.63
N GLN A 171 -9.18 4.08 4.31
CA GLN A 171 -10.13 3.19 3.67
C GLN A 171 -9.62 1.74 3.63
N THR A 172 -8.34 1.53 3.36
CA THR A 172 -7.74 0.20 3.33
C THR A 172 -7.82 -0.49 4.70
N ILE A 173 -7.61 0.27 5.78
CA ILE A 173 -7.76 -0.22 7.15
C ILE A 173 -9.21 -0.60 7.42
N ARG A 174 -10.18 0.25 7.10
CA ARG A 174 -11.61 -0.06 7.30
C ARG A 174 -12.04 -1.32 6.56
N GLU A 175 -11.54 -1.50 5.34
CA GLU A 175 -11.87 -2.66 4.53
C GLU A 175 -11.25 -3.94 5.08
N PHE A 176 -9.98 -3.90 5.52
CA PHE A 176 -9.26 -5.12 5.93
C PHE A 176 -9.30 -5.42 7.43
N ALA A 177 -9.59 -4.46 8.30
CA ALA A 177 -9.68 -4.68 9.75
C ALA A 177 -10.71 -5.76 10.17
N PRO A 178 -11.88 -5.91 9.53
CA PRO A 178 -12.83 -6.98 9.84
C PRO A 178 -12.30 -8.40 9.59
N TYR A 179 -11.22 -8.55 8.82
CA TYR A 179 -10.66 -9.85 8.45
C TYR A 179 -9.77 -10.48 9.52
N GLN A 180 -9.49 -9.78 10.63
CA GLN A 180 -8.69 -10.29 11.76
C GLN A 180 -9.13 -11.68 12.22
N GLY A 181 -10.44 -11.93 12.31
CA GLY A 181 -10.96 -13.23 12.73
C GLY A 181 -10.64 -14.37 11.75
N LYS A 182 -10.66 -14.10 10.44
CA LYS A 182 -10.25 -15.08 9.42
C LYS A 182 -8.73 -15.31 9.46
N LEU A 183 -7.96 -14.25 9.67
CA LEU A 183 -6.51 -14.33 9.76
C LEU A 183 -6.05 -15.10 11.01
N ASN A 184 -6.73 -14.94 12.15
CA ASN A 184 -6.48 -15.75 13.36
C ASN A 184 -6.61 -17.24 13.08
N LYS A 185 -7.68 -17.66 12.38
CA LYS A 185 -7.86 -19.07 11.99
C LYS A 185 -6.70 -19.56 11.11
N ILE A 186 -6.25 -18.72 10.18
CA ILE A 186 -5.11 -19.04 9.32
C ILE A 186 -3.82 -19.18 10.14
N TYR A 187 -3.57 -18.28 11.10
CA TYR A 187 -2.43 -18.40 12.01
C TYR A 187 -2.51 -19.70 12.83
N GLU A 188 -3.66 -20.01 13.41
CA GLU A 188 -3.89 -21.25 14.17
C GLU A 188 -3.64 -22.50 13.30
N GLU A 189 -4.11 -22.51 12.05
CA GLU A 189 -3.85 -23.60 11.10
C GLU A 189 -2.35 -23.77 10.80
N ILE A 190 -1.61 -22.67 10.67
CA ILE A 190 -0.15 -22.69 10.45
C ILE A 190 0.60 -23.15 11.71
N GLU A 191 0.16 -22.71 12.90
CA GLU A 191 0.72 -23.11 14.19
C GLU A 191 0.50 -24.59 14.47
N ASN A 192 -0.70 -25.11 14.17
CA ASN A 192 -1.04 -26.53 14.28
C ASN A 192 -0.19 -27.43 13.36
N GLN A 193 0.37 -26.87 12.28
CA GLN A 193 1.36 -27.56 11.42
C GLN A 193 2.79 -27.54 12.01
N GLY A 194 2.94 -27.13 13.28
CA GLY A 194 4.18 -27.17 14.04
C GLY A 194 5.06 -25.92 13.90
N SER A 195 4.46 -24.76 13.60
CA SER A 195 5.22 -23.55 13.25
C SER A 195 4.78 -22.33 14.06
N THR A 196 5.62 -21.85 14.98
CA THR A 196 5.43 -20.61 15.78
C THR A 196 5.63 -19.34 14.94
N LYS A 197 4.82 -19.19 13.90
CA LYS A 197 5.01 -18.18 12.85
C LYS A 197 4.29 -16.87 13.13
N LYS A 198 3.16 -16.88 13.84
CA LYS A 198 2.40 -15.66 14.12
C LYS A 198 3.22 -14.68 14.95
N GLU A 199 3.81 -15.13 16.05
CA GLU A 199 4.64 -14.26 16.90
C GLU A 199 5.84 -13.74 16.12
N LEU A 200 6.49 -14.58 15.31
CA LEU A 200 7.59 -14.18 14.44
C LEU A 200 7.18 -13.13 13.40
N VAL A 201 6.01 -13.29 12.79
CA VAL A 201 5.47 -12.33 11.81
C VAL A 201 5.24 -10.97 12.46
N LEU A 202 4.50 -10.95 13.58
CA LEU A 202 4.22 -9.73 14.32
C LEU A 202 5.50 -9.10 14.87
N TYR A 203 6.45 -9.92 15.35
CA TYR A 203 7.77 -9.47 15.81
C TYR A 203 8.57 -8.81 14.70
N ASN A 204 8.63 -9.41 13.51
CA ASN A 204 9.37 -8.88 12.37
C ASN A 204 8.79 -7.55 11.89
N ILE A 205 7.47 -7.44 11.87
CA ILE A 205 6.78 -6.17 11.55
C ILE A 205 7.05 -5.13 12.64
N LYS A 206 6.91 -5.48 13.93
CA LYS A 206 7.16 -4.56 15.04
C LYS A 206 8.60 -4.08 15.08
N SER A 207 9.55 -4.97 14.88
CA SER A 207 10.99 -4.65 14.86
C SER A 207 11.33 -3.69 13.71
N THR A 208 10.70 -3.90 12.55
CA THR A 208 10.80 -3.00 11.40
C THR A 208 10.25 -1.61 11.73
N TYR A 209 9.04 -1.56 12.30
CA TYR A 209 8.43 -0.31 12.76
C TYR A 209 9.32 0.42 13.79
N LEU A 210 9.81 -0.28 14.82
CA LEU A 210 10.66 0.30 15.87
C LEU A 210 11.98 0.82 15.31
N LYS A 211 12.55 0.18 14.29
CA LYS A 211 13.74 0.68 13.59
C LYS A 211 13.43 2.00 12.88
N ILE A 212 12.32 2.08 12.15
CA ILE A 212 11.90 3.29 11.42
C ILE A 212 11.50 4.41 12.39
N LYS A 213 10.81 4.08 13.49
CA LYS A 213 10.36 5.02 14.53
C LYS A 213 11.51 5.82 15.13
N LYS A 214 12.75 5.30 15.16
CA LYS A 214 13.93 6.01 15.67
C LYS A 214 14.19 7.33 14.95
N ASP A 215 13.77 7.46 13.70
CA ASP A 215 13.89 8.71 12.92
C ASP A 215 12.82 9.76 13.30
N TYR A 216 11.85 9.40 14.16
CA TYR A 216 10.71 10.22 14.56
C TYR A 216 10.63 10.25 16.11
N PRO A 217 11.40 11.12 16.77
CA PRO A 217 11.68 11.01 18.21
C PRO A 217 10.47 11.31 19.10
N THR A 218 9.47 12.04 18.61
CA THR A 218 8.29 12.41 19.40
C THR A 218 7.01 11.75 18.89
N LEU A 219 6.02 11.59 19.77
CA LEU A 219 4.67 11.13 19.38
C LEU A 219 4.05 12.03 18.31
N TYR A 220 4.31 13.33 18.39
CA TYR A 220 3.85 14.29 17.38
C TYR A 220 4.46 13.99 16.01
N ASP A 221 5.77 13.75 15.94
CA ASP A 221 6.46 13.41 14.68
C ASP A 221 5.95 12.11 14.09
N VAL A 222 5.73 11.08 14.93
CA VAL A 222 5.18 9.80 14.50
C VAL A 222 3.80 9.98 13.88
N LYS A 223 2.88 10.67 14.57
CA LYS A 223 1.52 10.89 14.08
C LYS A 223 1.50 11.75 12.81
N ARG A 224 2.30 12.82 12.77
CA ARG A 224 2.39 13.70 11.59
C ARG A 224 2.94 12.98 10.35
N ASN A 225 3.74 11.94 10.55
CA ASN A 225 4.36 11.18 9.47
C ASN A 225 3.79 9.74 9.37
N ALA A 226 2.60 9.48 9.91
CA ALA A 226 2.08 8.14 10.07
C ALA A 226 2.01 7.37 8.74
N ASP A 227 1.46 7.99 7.67
CA ASP A 227 1.39 7.38 6.34
C ASP A 227 2.79 7.09 5.75
N ILE A 228 3.76 7.99 5.96
CA ILE A 228 5.15 7.81 5.50
C ILE A 228 5.83 6.66 6.24
N ILE A 229 5.60 6.56 7.56
CA ILE A 229 6.11 5.45 8.36
C ILE A 229 5.48 4.14 7.89
N PHE A 230 4.19 4.14 7.61
CA PHE A 230 3.46 3.00 7.08
C PHE A 230 4.04 2.52 5.74
N ASP A 231 4.32 3.45 4.82
CA ASP A 231 4.99 3.16 3.55
C ASP A 231 6.34 2.49 3.77
N LYS A 232 7.18 3.06 4.65
CA LYS A 232 8.51 2.53 4.96
C LYS A 232 8.44 1.12 5.56
N VAL A 233 7.44 0.83 6.38
CA VAL A 233 7.22 -0.51 6.94
C VAL A 233 6.84 -1.50 5.84
N ILE A 234 5.88 -1.14 4.98
CA ILE A 234 5.49 -2.00 3.84
C ILE A 234 6.68 -2.25 2.92
N GLU A 235 7.45 -1.20 2.59
CA GLU A 235 8.66 -1.27 1.77
C GLU A 235 9.69 -2.27 2.34
N ASP A 236 10.08 -2.12 3.61
CA ASP A 236 11.10 -2.97 4.23
C ASP A 236 10.64 -4.43 4.40
N ILE A 237 9.35 -4.66 4.71
CA ILE A 237 8.79 -6.02 4.78
C ILE A 237 8.70 -6.65 3.39
N TRP A 238 8.28 -5.89 2.39
CA TRP A 238 8.21 -6.39 1.02
C TRP A 238 9.59 -6.80 0.50
N GLU A 239 10.61 -5.95 0.70
CA GLU A 239 11.99 -6.27 0.31
C GLU A 239 12.50 -7.55 0.97
N LYS A 240 12.15 -7.80 2.25
CA LYS A 240 12.48 -9.07 2.92
C LYS A 240 11.81 -10.27 2.27
N ILE A 241 10.54 -10.14 1.86
CA ILE A 241 9.81 -11.21 1.17
C ILE A 241 10.42 -11.45 -0.22
N TYR A 242 10.70 -10.39 -0.98
CA TYR A 242 11.23 -10.46 -2.33
C TYR A 242 12.63 -11.09 -2.39
N ASN A 243 13.47 -10.78 -1.40
CA ASN A 243 14.82 -11.33 -1.28
C ASN A 243 14.88 -12.69 -0.56
N ALA A 244 13.74 -13.24 -0.11
CA ALA A 244 13.70 -14.54 0.55
C ALA A 244 13.98 -15.68 -0.45
N PRO A 245 14.63 -16.78 0.00
CA PRO A 245 14.98 -17.91 -0.88
C PRO A 245 13.74 -18.63 -1.46
N ASN A 246 12.60 -18.58 -0.76
CA ASN A 246 11.34 -19.15 -1.22
C ASN A 246 10.50 -18.10 -1.95
N LYS A 247 10.95 -17.69 -3.14
CA LYS A 247 10.25 -16.69 -3.93
C LYS A 247 8.80 -17.10 -4.24
N LEU A 248 7.89 -16.12 -4.21
CA LEU A 248 6.45 -16.32 -4.41
C LEU A 248 6.07 -16.35 -5.91
N GLU A 249 6.89 -17.00 -6.74
CA GLU A 249 6.77 -16.96 -8.22
C GLU A 249 5.51 -17.65 -8.76
N GLU A 250 4.84 -18.49 -7.94
CA GLU A 250 3.60 -19.17 -8.34
C GLU A 250 2.34 -18.27 -8.25
N PHE A 251 2.46 -17.10 -7.63
CA PHE A 251 1.36 -16.15 -7.50
C PHE A 251 1.67 -14.89 -8.31
N ASP A 252 0.63 -14.30 -8.90
CA ASP A 252 0.76 -12.97 -9.46
C ASP A 252 1.08 -11.93 -8.36
N GLN A 253 1.75 -10.85 -8.78
CA GLN A 253 2.24 -9.82 -7.87
C GLN A 253 1.11 -9.15 -7.09
N GLU A 254 -0.05 -8.95 -7.72
CA GLU A 254 -1.23 -8.34 -7.13
C GLU A 254 -1.74 -9.18 -5.94
N THR A 255 -1.82 -10.51 -6.10
CA THR A 255 -2.21 -11.44 -5.03
C THR A 255 -1.23 -11.40 -3.84
N VAL A 256 0.07 -11.32 -4.12
CA VAL A 256 1.10 -11.18 -3.07
C VAL A 256 0.95 -9.86 -2.33
N ASP A 257 0.74 -8.77 -3.07
CA ASP A 257 0.62 -7.43 -2.50
C ASP A 257 -0.64 -7.30 -1.62
N PHE A 258 -1.78 -7.85 -2.04
CA PHE A 258 -2.98 -7.91 -1.19
C PHE A 258 -2.77 -8.73 0.07
N SER A 259 -2.11 -9.89 -0.07
CA SER A 259 -1.80 -10.76 1.07
C SER A 259 -0.91 -10.03 2.08
N LEU A 260 0.10 -9.30 1.61
CA LEU A 260 0.95 -8.46 2.46
C LEU A 260 0.13 -7.34 3.13
N MET A 261 -0.73 -6.65 2.39
CA MET A 261 -1.56 -5.58 2.94
C MET A 261 -2.46 -6.08 4.08
N ILE A 262 -3.08 -7.25 3.93
CA ILE A 262 -3.91 -7.85 4.99
C ILE A 262 -3.10 -8.08 6.28
N VAL A 263 -1.89 -8.65 6.16
CA VAL A 263 -1.01 -8.91 7.32
C VAL A 263 -0.55 -7.59 7.96
N ILE A 264 -0.23 -6.58 7.15
CA ILE A 264 0.18 -5.25 7.64
C ILE A 264 -0.97 -4.54 8.37
N ILE A 265 -2.20 -4.59 7.85
CA ILE A 265 -3.37 -4.01 8.53
C ILE A 265 -3.64 -4.75 9.85
N ASP A 266 -3.57 -6.08 9.88
CA ASP A 266 -3.71 -6.84 11.15
C ASP A 266 -2.63 -6.43 12.16
N ALA A 267 -1.37 -6.31 11.73
CA ALA A 267 -0.28 -5.86 12.60
C ALA A 267 -0.51 -4.43 13.14
N PHE A 268 -1.02 -3.51 12.31
CA PHE A 268 -1.41 -2.17 12.75
C PHE A 268 -2.53 -2.20 13.79
N MET A 269 -3.57 -3.00 13.54
CA MET A 269 -4.69 -3.15 14.47
C MET A 269 -4.26 -3.78 15.80
N ARG A 270 -3.24 -4.63 15.81
CA ARG A 270 -2.61 -5.17 17.02
C ARG A 270 -1.55 -4.25 17.66
N CYS A 271 -1.48 -2.98 17.25
CA CYS A 271 -0.49 -2.02 17.77
C CYS A 271 0.97 -2.47 17.58
N ASN A 272 1.24 -3.26 16.53
CA ASN A 272 2.59 -3.60 16.09
C ASN A 272 3.15 -2.59 15.08
N ILE A 273 2.28 -1.74 14.53
CA ILE A 273 2.62 -0.56 13.74
C ILE A 273 1.90 0.62 14.37
N LEU A 274 2.60 1.74 14.56
CA LEU A 274 2.09 2.97 15.16
C LEU A 274 1.54 2.79 16.59
N GLU A 275 0.98 3.85 17.17
CA GLU A 275 0.80 3.95 18.62
C GLU A 275 -0.58 3.48 19.07
N GLU A 276 -0.63 2.82 20.22
CA GLU A 276 -1.87 2.36 20.85
C GLU A 276 -2.69 3.56 21.37
N PRO A 277 -3.99 3.67 21.02
CA PRO A 277 -4.86 4.67 21.61
C PRO A 277 -4.96 4.45 23.12
N PRO A 278 -5.04 5.51 23.92
CA PRO A 278 -5.26 5.36 25.37
C PRO A 278 -6.56 4.59 25.62
N LYS A 279 -6.51 3.60 26.51
CA LYS A 279 -7.72 2.88 26.96
C LYS A 279 -8.65 3.90 27.62
N ILE A 280 -9.86 4.04 27.08
CA ILE A 280 -10.90 4.87 27.70
C ILE A 280 -11.37 4.09 28.92
N ASN A 281 -11.02 4.57 30.11
CA ASN A 281 -11.55 4.04 31.38
C ASN A 281 -13.01 4.43 31.57
#